data_AF-A0A1Y3W9P4-F1
#
_entry.id   AF-A0A1Y3W9P4-F1
#
_cell.length_a   1.000
_cell.length_b   1.000
_cell.length_c   1.000
_cell.angle_alpha   90.00
_cell.angle_beta   90.00
_cell.angle_gamma   90.00
#
_symmetry.space_group_name_H-M   'P 1'
#
loop_
_entity.id
_entity.type
_entity.pdbx_description
1 polymer ?
#
loop_
_entity_poly.entity_id
_entity_poly.type
_entity_poly.pdbx_seq_one_letter_code
_entity_poly.pdbx_strand_id
1 'polypeptide(L)'
;MSITTFDQLLEAGVHFGHLKRKWNPAMAPYIFMERNGIHIIDLYKTVAKIDEAAAALKSIAKSGKKILFVATKKQAKQVVADKASAVNMPYVIERWPGGMLTNFPTIRKAVKKMSTIDKMEKDGTFDNLSKREKLQISRQRAKLEKTLGSIADLNRLPSALFVVDVLKEHIAVREANRLGIPVFAMVDTNSNPNDVDFVIPANDDASKSIEVILDAVCGAIAEGLEERKAEKVDAPAEGEDAPVKKERKARISRKKADDAEVAEAAEDAAPEAEEKEVEE
;
A
#
# COMPACT_ATOMS: atom_id res chain seq x y z
N MET A 1 -5.71 11.52 -25.00
CA MET A 1 -4.87 10.58 -25.77
C MET A 1 -4.75 9.33 -24.92
N SER A 2 -4.94 8.15 -25.51
CA SER A 2 -4.78 6.90 -24.78
C SER A 2 -3.31 6.69 -24.44
N ILE A 3 -3.03 6.24 -23.21
CA ILE A 3 -1.66 6.08 -22.71
C ILE A 3 -0.96 4.91 -23.40
N THR A 4 -1.73 3.88 -23.75
CA THR A 4 -1.27 2.70 -24.48
C THR A 4 -2.02 2.56 -25.81
N THR A 5 -1.38 1.91 -26.77
CA THR A 5 -2.00 1.56 -28.07
C THR A 5 -2.43 0.11 -28.08
N PHE A 6 -3.46 -0.20 -28.88
CA PHE A 6 -3.96 -1.57 -29.06
C PHE A 6 -2.84 -2.53 -29.50
N ASP A 7 -2.04 -2.11 -30.48
CA ASP A 7 -0.97 -2.93 -31.06
C ASP A 7 0.12 -3.26 -30.02
N GLN A 8 0.46 -2.30 -29.15
CA GLN A 8 1.41 -2.52 -28.06
C GLN A 8 0.91 -3.58 -27.07
N LEU A 9 -0.38 -3.53 -26.70
CA LEU A 9 -0.98 -4.53 -25.81
C LEU A 9 -1.10 -5.90 -26.49
N LEU A 10 -1.37 -5.92 -27.80
CA LEU A 10 -1.46 -7.14 -28.59
C LEU A 10 -0.09 -7.84 -28.66
N GLU A 11 0.97 -7.11 -29.02
CA GLU A 11 2.34 -7.63 -29.13
C GLU A 11 2.89 -8.12 -27.78
N ALA A 12 2.56 -7.41 -26.69
CA ALA A 12 2.94 -7.81 -25.33
C ALA A 12 2.17 -9.02 -24.79
N GLY A 13 1.14 -9.50 -25.50
CA GLY A 13 0.35 -10.66 -25.10
C GLY A 13 -0.61 -10.41 -23.93
N VAL A 14 -1.08 -9.16 -23.77
CA VAL A 14 -1.99 -8.75 -22.69
C VAL A 14 -3.38 -9.40 -22.82
N HIS A 15 -3.78 -9.74 -24.03
CA HIS A 15 -5.09 -10.30 -24.37
C HIS A 15 -5.26 -11.77 -23.99
N PHE A 16 -4.19 -12.49 -23.66
CA PHE A 16 -4.27 -13.90 -23.30
C PHE A 16 -4.79 -14.07 -21.88
N GLY A 17 -5.96 -14.69 -21.72
CA GLY A 17 -6.45 -15.12 -20.42
C GLY A 17 -6.08 -16.58 -20.11
N HIS A 18 -6.85 -17.17 -19.20
CA HIS A 18 -6.71 -18.55 -18.76
C HIS A 18 -7.63 -19.51 -19.54
N LEU A 19 -7.45 -20.81 -19.25
CA LEU A 19 -8.30 -21.89 -19.75
C LEU A 19 -9.76 -21.71 -19.32
N LYS A 20 -10.71 -22.08 -20.20
CA LYS A 20 -12.16 -22.03 -19.94
C LYS A 20 -12.60 -22.61 -18.59
N ARG A 21 -12.01 -23.72 -18.16
CA ARG A 21 -12.36 -24.38 -16.89
C ARG A 21 -11.98 -23.59 -15.63
N LYS A 22 -11.11 -22.58 -15.74
CA LYS A 22 -10.59 -21.79 -14.63
C LYS A 22 -11.21 -20.39 -14.55
N TRP A 23 -12.06 -20.02 -15.50
CA TRP A 23 -12.59 -18.66 -15.59
C TRP A 23 -13.60 -18.36 -14.49
N ASN A 24 -13.71 -17.08 -14.15
CA ASN A 24 -14.72 -16.54 -13.27
C ASN A 24 -15.85 -15.93 -14.12
N PRO A 25 -17.12 -16.32 -13.92
CA PRO A 25 -18.25 -15.78 -14.68
C PRO A 25 -18.39 -14.25 -14.61
N ALA A 26 -17.94 -13.62 -13.52
CA ALA A 26 -17.96 -12.17 -13.37
C ALA A 26 -17.02 -11.44 -14.36
N MET A 27 -16.05 -12.15 -14.96
CA MET A 27 -15.18 -11.62 -16.03
C MET A 27 -15.82 -11.65 -17.42
N ALA A 28 -17.04 -12.20 -17.58
CA ALA A 28 -17.74 -12.26 -18.86
C ALA A 28 -17.79 -10.90 -19.61
N PRO A 29 -18.01 -9.75 -18.96
CA PRO A 29 -18.03 -8.45 -19.66
C PRO A 29 -16.69 -8.06 -20.28
N TYR A 30 -15.57 -8.61 -19.80
CA TYR A 30 -14.22 -8.27 -20.27
C TYR A 30 -13.63 -9.27 -21.26
N ILE A 31 -14.28 -10.43 -21.43
CA ILE A 31 -13.85 -11.47 -22.37
C ILE A 31 -14.46 -11.19 -23.74
N PHE A 32 -13.62 -11.17 -24.77
CA PHE A 32 -14.02 -10.98 -26.16
C PHE A 32 -14.51 -12.29 -26.78
N MET A 33 -13.68 -13.34 -26.72
CA MET A 33 -14.01 -14.66 -27.28
C MET A 33 -13.19 -15.78 -26.65
N GLU A 34 -13.44 -17.02 -27.04
CA GLU A 34 -12.64 -18.19 -26.70
C GLU A 34 -11.97 -18.74 -27.97
N ARG A 35 -10.66 -19.04 -27.91
CA ARG A 35 -9.94 -19.69 -29.01
C ARG A 35 -9.03 -20.78 -28.44
N ASN A 36 -9.12 -21.99 -28.99
CA ASN A 36 -8.33 -23.15 -28.54
C ASN A 36 -8.43 -23.43 -27.03
N GLY A 37 -9.59 -23.18 -26.42
CA GLY A 37 -9.82 -23.40 -24.99
C GLY A 37 -9.27 -22.32 -24.05
N ILE A 38 -8.71 -21.23 -24.60
CA ILE A 38 -8.20 -20.07 -23.86
C ILE A 38 -9.14 -18.88 -24.10
N HIS A 39 -9.47 -18.15 -23.03
CA HIS A 39 -10.22 -16.90 -23.14
C HIS A 39 -9.33 -15.77 -23.65
N ILE A 40 -9.86 -14.98 -24.58
CA ILE A 40 -9.23 -13.77 -25.11
C ILE A 40 -9.92 -12.58 -24.47
N ILE A 41 -9.13 -11.73 -23.82
CA ILE A 41 -9.57 -10.48 -23.19
C ILE A 41 -9.74 -9.40 -24.25
N ASP A 42 -10.79 -8.59 -24.12
CA ASP A 42 -11.07 -7.46 -24.99
C ASP A 42 -10.12 -6.28 -24.72
N LEU A 43 -9.14 -6.10 -25.59
CA LEU A 43 -8.14 -5.05 -25.45
C LEU A 43 -8.71 -3.63 -25.53
N TYR A 44 -9.82 -3.40 -26.22
CA TYR A 44 -10.43 -2.06 -26.23
C TYR A 44 -10.93 -1.67 -24.85
N LYS A 45 -11.50 -2.63 -24.12
CA LYS A 45 -11.88 -2.45 -22.71
C LYS A 45 -10.64 -2.28 -21.83
N THR A 46 -9.57 -3.03 -22.10
CA THR A 46 -8.30 -2.88 -21.40
C THR A 46 -7.73 -1.47 -21.54
N VAL A 47 -7.67 -0.92 -22.76
CA VAL A 47 -7.18 0.46 -23.00
C VAL A 47 -8.01 1.47 -22.21
N ALA A 48 -9.34 1.41 -22.31
CA ALA A 48 -10.23 2.33 -21.59
C ALA A 48 -10.04 2.23 -20.06
N LYS A 49 -9.85 1.03 -19.54
CA LYS A 49 -9.63 0.78 -18.11
C LYS A 49 -8.25 1.18 -17.61
N ILE A 50 -7.22 1.05 -18.46
CA ILE A 50 -5.89 1.60 -18.16
C ILE A 50 -5.98 3.12 -18.04
N ASP A 51 -6.64 3.79 -18.97
CA ASP A 51 -6.77 5.25 -18.94
C ASP A 51 -7.51 5.74 -17.69
N GLU A 52 -8.61 5.05 -17.30
CA GLU A 52 -9.36 5.32 -16.07
C GLU A 52 -8.49 5.15 -14.81
N ALA A 53 -7.81 4.01 -14.69
CA ALA A 53 -6.94 3.70 -13.57
C ALA A 53 -5.75 4.66 -13.47
N ALA A 54 -5.11 4.96 -14.61
CA ALA A 54 -3.96 5.85 -14.69
C ALA A 54 -4.32 7.28 -14.31
N ALA A 55 -5.48 7.80 -14.77
CA ALA A 55 -5.95 9.13 -14.38
C ALA A 55 -6.20 9.23 -12.86
N ALA A 56 -6.84 8.21 -12.27
CA ALA A 56 -7.05 8.17 -10.83
C ALA A 56 -5.73 8.08 -10.05
N LEU A 57 -4.79 7.22 -10.46
CA LEU A 57 -3.48 7.08 -9.83
C LEU A 57 -2.63 8.35 -9.96
N LYS A 58 -2.69 9.04 -11.11
CA LYS A 58 -2.08 10.35 -11.31
C LYS A 58 -2.60 11.38 -10.30
N SER A 59 -3.91 11.43 -10.08
CA SER A 59 -4.50 12.34 -9.08
C SER A 59 -4.04 12.04 -7.64
N ILE A 60 -3.91 10.75 -7.30
CA ILE A 60 -3.44 10.32 -5.98
C ILE A 60 -1.97 10.70 -5.79
N ALA A 61 -1.14 10.46 -6.80
CA ALA A 61 0.27 10.82 -6.80
C ALA A 61 0.47 12.35 -6.69
N LYS A 62 -0.33 13.13 -7.42
CA LYS A 62 -0.35 14.59 -7.36
C LYS A 62 -0.68 15.13 -5.97
N SER A 63 -1.62 14.50 -5.26
CA SER A 63 -1.91 14.84 -3.86
C SER A 63 -0.76 14.51 -2.89
N GLY A 64 0.28 13.80 -3.35
CA GLY A 64 1.44 13.42 -2.56
C GLY A 64 1.26 12.20 -1.69
N LYS A 65 0.19 11.45 -1.91
CA LYS A 65 -0.11 10.21 -1.22
C LYS A 65 0.71 9.06 -1.82
N LYS A 66 0.95 8.03 -1.02
CA LYS A 66 1.71 6.84 -1.43
C LYS A 66 0.77 5.75 -1.94
N ILE A 67 1.17 5.14 -3.05
CA ILE A 67 0.51 4.00 -3.68
C ILE A 67 1.38 2.78 -3.39
N LEU A 68 0.80 1.71 -2.85
CA LEU A 68 1.53 0.48 -2.55
C LEU A 68 1.34 -0.54 -3.67
N PHE A 69 2.42 -0.97 -4.30
CA PHE A 69 2.40 -2.03 -5.31
C PHE A 69 2.54 -3.41 -4.65
N VAL A 70 1.79 -4.41 -5.09
CA VAL A 70 1.81 -5.77 -4.52
C VAL A 70 1.82 -6.80 -5.63
N ALA A 71 2.81 -7.69 -5.61
CA ALA A 71 2.91 -8.81 -6.53
C ALA A 71 3.87 -9.90 -6.03
N THR A 72 3.37 -11.06 -5.60
CA THR A 72 4.25 -12.18 -5.19
C THR A 72 4.57 -13.17 -6.31
N LYS A 73 3.96 -12.99 -7.47
CA LYS A 73 4.12 -13.85 -8.66
C LYS A 73 5.52 -13.70 -9.26
N LYS A 74 6.18 -14.82 -9.58
CA LYS A 74 7.60 -14.85 -10.01
C LYS A 74 7.88 -13.93 -11.20
N GLN A 75 6.95 -13.87 -12.15
CA GLN A 75 7.02 -13.08 -13.38
C GLN A 75 6.88 -11.57 -13.12
N ALA A 76 6.26 -11.19 -12.01
CA ALA A 76 5.96 -9.81 -11.65
C ALA A 76 6.97 -9.21 -10.64
N LYS A 77 7.64 -10.04 -9.82
CA LYS A 77 8.47 -9.56 -8.69
C LYS A 77 9.46 -8.48 -9.09
N GLN A 78 10.34 -8.79 -10.05
CA GLN A 78 11.42 -7.87 -10.42
C GLN A 78 10.86 -6.66 -11.18
N VAL A 79 9.92 -6.88 -12.10
CA VAL A 79 9.28 -5.82 -12.88
C VAL A 79 8.61 -4.79 -11.97
N VAL A 80 7.85 -5.25 -10.97
CA VAL A 80 7.19 -4.37 -10.00
C VAL A 80 8.20 -3.63 -9.13
N ALA A 81 9.26 -4.30 -8.68
CA ALA A 81 10.31 -3.67 -7.88
C ALA A 81 10.99 -2.52 -8.65
N ASP A 82 11.39 -2.77 -9.89
CA ASP A 82 12.13 -1.82 -10.71
C ASP A 82 11.26 -0.61 -11.07
N LYS A 83 10.03 -0.85 -11.55
CA LYS A 83 9.12 0.23 -11.97
C LYS A 83 8.60 1.05 -10.79
N ALA A 84 8.27 0.42 -9.65
CA ALA A 84 7.82 1.14 -8.46
C ALA A 84 8.94 1.95 -7.80
N SER A 85 10.18 1.40 -7.79
CA SER A 85 11.36 2.13 -7.28
C SER A 85 11.67 3.36 -8.14
N ALA A 86 11.54 3.26 -9.47
CA ALA A 86 11.76 4.39 -10.37
C ALA A 86 10.85 5.60 -10.07
N VAL A 87 9.62 5.36 -9.59
CA VAL A 87 8.66 6.41 -9.20
C VAL A 87 8.63 6.67 -7.68
N ASN A 88 9.57 6.10 -6.93
CA ASN A 88 9.67 6.23 -5.47
C ASN A 88 8.36 5.88 -4.72
N MET A 89 7.71 4.80 -5.15
CA MET A 89 6.52 4.23 -4.53
C MET A 89 6.86 2.91 -3.81
N PRO A 90 6.26 2.65 -2.64
CA PRO A 90 6.49 1.41 -1.90
C PRO A 90 5.93 0.20 -2.65
N TYR A 91 6.56 -0.96 -2.48
CA TYR A 91 6.13 -2.21 -3.14
C TYR A 91 6.31 -3.45 -2.25
N VAL A 92 5.55 -4.51 -2.46
CA VAL A 92 5.73 -5.79 -1.75
C VAL A 92 5.77 -6.91 -2.78
N ILE A 93 6.96 -7.52 -2.94
CA ILE A 93 7.20 -8.53 -3.97
C ILE A 93 7.40 -9.95 -3.45
N GLU A 94 7.60 -10.11 -2.14
CA GLU A 94 7.94 -11.43 -1.58
C GLU A 94 6.74 -12.20 -1.09
N ARG A 95 6.30 -11.91 0.13
CA ARG A 95 5.13 -12.53 0.75
C ARG A 95 4.35 -11.43 1.43
N TRP A 96 3.05 -11.38 1.19
CA TRP A 96 2.14 -10.56 1.97
C TRP A 96 1.92 -11.18 3.36
N PRO A 97 2.40 -10.56 4.46
CA PRO A 97 2.03 -11.00 5.79
C PRO A 97 0.58 -10.60 6.07
N GLY A 98 -0.24 -11.54 6.53
CA GLY A 98 -1.60 -11.20 6.97
C GLY A 98 -1.56 -10.17 8.11
N GLY A 99 -2.45 -9.19 8.06
CA GLY A 99 -2.46 -8.06 8.99
C GLY A 99 -1.57 -6.90 8.57
N MET A 100 -1.07 -6.88 7.32
CA MET A 100 -0.14 -5.84 6.89
C MET A 100 -0.74 -4.44 6.93
N LEU A 101 -1.99 -4.31 6.49
CA LEU A 101 -2.72 -3.04 6.51
C LEU A 101 -3.60 -2.96 7.76
N THR A 102 -4.30 -4.04 8.09
CA THR A 102 -5.26 -4.07 9.20
C THR A 102 -4.61 -4.01 10.59
N ASN A 103 -3.36 -4.49 10.72
CA ASN A 103 -2.55 -4.40 11.94
C ASN A 103 -1.23 -3.64 11.68
N PHE A 104 -1.34 -2.49 11.01
CA PHE A 104 -0.21 -1.65 10.67
C PHE A 104 0.71 -1.24 11.85
N PRO A 105 0.20 -0.99 13.09
CA PRO A 105 1.07 -0.72 14.22
C PRO A 105 2.08 -1.84 14.51
N THR A 106 1.69 -3.10 14.29
CA THR A 106 2.58 -4.25 14.50
C THR A 106 3.63 -4.36 13.40
N ILE A 107 3.25 -4.12 12.14
CA ILE A 107 4.19 -4.06 11.02
C ILE A 107 5.22 -2.95 11.23
N ARG A 108 4.79 -1.78 11.70
CA ARG A 108 5.69 -0.67 12.00
C ARG A 108 6.70 -1.02 13.09
N LYS A 109 6.34 -1.85 14.07
CA LYS A 109 7.31 -2.37 15.07
C LYS A 109 8.38 -3.25 14.41
N ALA A 110 8.00 -4.08 13.45
CA ALA A 110 8.96 -4.91 12.69
C ALA A 110 9.91 -4.05 11.83
N VAL A 111 9.38 -3.03 11.15
CA VAL A 111 10.19 -2.04 10.42
C VAL A 111 11.13 -1.29 11.36
N LYS A 112 10.64 -0.83 12.52
CA LYS A 112 11.47 -0.15 13.52
C LYS A 112 12.61 -1.04 14.01
N LYS A 113 12.38 -2.35 14.16
CA LYS A 113 13.43 -3.32 14.53
C LYS A 113 14.55 -3.38 13.50
N MET A 114 14.23 -3.30 12.21
CA MET A 114 15.22 -3.21 11.13
C MET A 114 16.10 -1.96 11.30
N SER A 115 15.47 -0.79 11.48
CA SER A 115 16.21 0.46 11.70
C SER A 115 17.03 0.46 13.00
N THR A 116 16.60 -0.24 14.05
CA THR A 116 17.40 -0.41 15.27
C THR A 116 18.64 -1.27 15.00
N ILE A 117 18.52 -2.31 14.17
CA ILE A 117 19.69 -3.13 13.77
C ILE A 117 20.68 -2.28 12.97
N ASP A 118 20.21 -1.46 12.03
CA ASP A 118 21.07 -0.55 11.26
C ASP A 118 21.77 0.49 12.15
N LYS A 119 21.13 0.91 13.26
CA LYS A 119 21.76 1.80 14.25
C LYS A 119 22.83 1.08 15.05
N MET A 120 22.54 -0.14 15.53
CA MET A 120 23.50 -0.97 16.27
C MET A 120 24.76 -1.30 15.45
N GLU A 121 24.60 -1.43 14.13
CA GLU A 121 25.73 -1.63 13.21
C GLU A 121 26.58 -0.35 13.06
N LYS A 122 25.96 0.83 13.09
CA LYS A 122 26.64 2.13 12.98
C LYS A 122 27.29 2.61 14.27
N ASP A 123 26.69 2.28 15.42
CA ASP A 123 27.16 2.72 16.74
C ASP A 123 28.24 1.79 17.34
N GLY A 124 28.57 0.68 16.67
CA GLY A 124 29.59 -0.28 17.10
C GLY A 124 29.13 -1.26 18.17
N THR A 125 27.88 -1.14 18.67
CA THR A 125 27.31 -2.10 19.64
C THR A 125 27.22 -3.49 19.05
N PHE A 126 27.03 -3.58 17.73
CA PHE A 126 27.05 -4.85 17.01
C PHE A 126 28.34 -5.63 17.25
N ASP A 127 29.48 -4.96 17.46
CA ASP A 127 30.76 -5.62 17.58
C ASP A 127 31.00 -6.37 18.89
N ASN A 128 30.31 -5.95 19.94
CA ASN A 128 30.37 -6.56 21.28
C ASN A 128 29.57 -7.88 21.37
N LEU A 129 28.85 -8.26 20.31
CA LEU A 129 28.04 -9.48 20.28
C LEU A 129 28.87 -10.70 19.89
N SER A 130 28.44 -11.87 20.37
CA SER A 130 29.05 -13.14 19.97
C SER A 130 28.84 -13.41 18.48
N LYS A 131 29.75 -14.19 17.85
CA LYS A 131 29.63 -14.57 16.42
C LYS A 131 28.26 -15.20 16.09
N ARG A 132 27.69 -15.96 17.02
CA ARG A 132 26.38 -16.59 16.87
C ARG A 132 25.26 -15.56 16.84
N GLU A 133 25.29 -14.57 17.74
CA GLU A 133 24.29 -13.49 17.80
C GLU A 133 24.40 -12.56 16.60
N LYS A 134 25.62 -12.17 16.19
CA LYS A 134 25.88 -11.41 14.96
C LYS A 134 25.23 -12.10 13.76
N LEU A 135 25.43 -13.41 13.61
CA LEU A 135 24.84 -14.18 12.51
C LEU A 135 23.31 -14.21 12.57
N GLN A 136 22.71 -14.38 13.75
CA GLN A 136 21.25 -14.39 13.92
C GLN A 136 20.64 -13.03 13.58
N ILE A 137 21.23 -11.94 14.06
CA ILE A 137 20.75 -10.59 13.80
C ILE A 137 20.92 -10.23 12.32
N SER A 138 22.06 -10.57 11.71
CA SER A 138 22.29 -10.37 10.28
C SER A 138 21.26 -11.11 9.42
N ARG A 139 20.95 -12.37 9.73
CA ARG A 139 19.88 -13.13 9.05
C ARG A 139 18.52 -12.51 9.25
N GLN A 140 18.22 -12.01 10.46
CA GLN A 140 16.96 -11.33 10.75
C GLN A 140 16.84 -10.02 9.96
N ARG A 141 17.90 -9.21 9.89
CA ARG A 141 17.98 -7.99 9.10
C ARG A 141 17.75 -8.28 7.63
N ALA A 142 18.49 -9.22 7.05
CA ALA A 142 18.35 -9.58 5.63
C ALA A 142 16.94 -10.06 5.29
N LYS A 143 16.28 -10.80 6.20
CA LYS A 143 14.89 -11.24 6.03
C LYS A 143 13.92 -10.06 6.08
N LEU A 144 14.11 -9.13 7.03
CA LEU A 144 13.28 -7.94 7.17
C LEU A 144 13.43 -7.02 5.96
N GLU A 145 14.66 -6.75 5.53
CA GLU A 145 14.96 -5.93 4.36
C GLU A 145 14.28 -6.46 3.11
N LYS A 146 14.43 -7.77 2.86
CA LYS A 146 13.83 -8.43 1.70
C LYS A 146 12.30 -8.35 1.68
N THR A 147 11.65 -8.31 2.85
CA THR A 147 10.19 -8.37 2.96
C THR A 147 9.54 -6.99 3.12
N LEU A 148 10.19 -6.08 3.86
CA LEU A 148 9.64 -4.82 4.33
C LEU A 148 10.55 -3.60 4.03
N GLY A 149 11.67 -3.78 3.32
CA GLY A 149 12.63 -2.70 3.04
C GLY A 149 12.00 -1.51 2.33
N SER A 150 11.21 -1.79 1.29
CA SER A 150 10.46 -0.80 0.50
C SER A 150 9.38 -0.02 1.27
N ILE A 151 8.90 -0.54 2.40
CA ILE A 151 7.91 0.13 3.26
C ILE A 151 8.57 0.77 4.49
N ALA A 152 9.90 0.82 4.55
CA ALA A 152 10.62 1.37 5.71
C ALA A 152 10.23 2.82 5.98
N ASP A 153 10.05 3.61 4.91
CA ASP A 153 9.68 5.02 4.98
C ASP A 153 8.17 5.26 5.13
N LEU A 154 7.38 4.18 5.18
CA LEU A 154 5.93 4.26 5.23
C LEU A 154 5.44 4.56 6.67
N ASN A 155 5.17 5.82 6.94
CA ASN A 155 4.68 6.26 8.25
C ASN A 155 3.17 6.07 8.46
N ARG A 156 2.39 6.10 7.37
CA ARG A 156 0.92 6.02 7.37
C ARG A 156 0.47 4.94 6.39
N LEU A 157 -0.77 4.49 6.52
CA LEU A 157 -1.36 3.58 5.53
C LEU A 157 -1.27 4.16 4.11
N PRO A 158 -1.04 3.31 3.09
CA PRO A 158 -1.08 3.76 1.71
C PRO A 158 -2.51 4.21 1.37
N SER A 159 -2.62 5.13 0.42
CA SER A 159 -3.92 5.66 0.00
C SER A 159 -4.53 4.92 -1.18
N ALA A 160 -3.77 4.05 -1.82
CA ALA A 160 -4.23 3.13 -2.84
C ALA A 160 -3.32 1.90 -2.87
N LEU A 161 -3.88 0.79 -3.34
CA LEU A 161 -3.16 -0.45 -3.58
C LEU A 161 -3.18 -0.75 -5.08
N PHE A 162 -2.03 -1.08 -5.67
CA PHE A 162 -1.95 -1.63 -7.01
C PHE A 162 -1.53 -3.09 -6.94
N VAL A 163 -2.36 -4.01 -7.43
CA VAL A 163 -2.18 -5.46 -7.27
C VAL A 163 -1.99 -6.14 -8.62
N VAL A 164 -1.00 -7.02 -8.72
CA VAL A 164 -0.84 -7.94 -9.85
C VAL A 164 -1.31 -9.32 -9.40
N ASP A 165 -2.33 -9.88 -10.06
CA ASP A 165 -3.00 -11.14 -9.73
C ASP A 165 -3.80 -11.09 -8.41
N VAL A 166 -5.09 -10.75 -8.53
CA VAL A 166 -6.04 -10.66 -7.40
C VAL A 166 -6.22 -12.00 -6.70
N LEU A 167 -6.24 -13.10 -7.45
CA LEU A 167 -6.44 -14.44 -6.90
C LEU A 167 -5.26 -14.85 -6.01
N LYS A 168 -4.04 -14.50 -6.44
CA LYS A 168 -2.84 -14.73 -5.64
C LYS A 168 -2.79 -13.84 -4.40
N GLU A 169 -3.11 -12.55 -4.56
CA GLU A 169 -3.00 -11.53 -3.51
C GLU A 169 -4.32 -11.22 -2.79
N HIS A 170 -5.25 -12.18 -2.76
CA HIS A 170 -6.59 -12.00 -2.18
C HIS A 170 -6.59 -11.50 -0.72
N ILE A 171 -5.55 -11.80 0.06
CA ILE A 171 -5.40 -11.30 1.44
C ILE A 171 -5.18 -9.79 1.43
N ALA A 172 -4.32 -9.29 0.54
CA ALA A 172 -4.04 -7.86 0.41
C ALA A 172 -5.30 -7.09 -0.02
N VAL A 173 -6.02 -7.62 -1.01
CA VAL A 173 -7.28 -7.03 -1.50
C VAL A 173 -8.34 -7.02 -0.39
N ARG A 174 -8.52 -8.13 0.33
CA ARG A 174 -9.48 -8.18 1.44
C ARG A 174 -9.15 -7.20 2.57
N GLU A 175 -7.88 -7.06 2.91
CA GLU A 175 -7.45 -6.09 3.91
C GLU A 175 -7.67 -4.64 3.46
N ALA A 176 -7.38 -4.33 2.20
CA ALA A 176 -7.63 -3.01 1.61
C ALA A 176 -9.12 -2.67 1.61
N ASN A 177 -9.97 -3.59 1.14
CA ASN A 177 -11.42 -3.41 1.10
C ASN A 177 -12.01 -3.20 2.50
N ARG A 178 -11.51 -3.94 3.51
CA ARG A 178 -11.95 -3.76 4.91
C ARG A 178 -11.62 -2.38 5.47
N LEU A 179 -10.56 -1.74 4.99
CA LEU A 179 -10.13 -0.42 5.43
C LEU A 179 -10.62 0.71 4.52
N GLY A 180 -11.34 0.40 3.44
CA GLY A 180 -11.77 1.37 2.44
C GLY A 180 -10.60 1.99 1.65
N ILE A 181 -9.50 1.26 1.48
CA ILE A 181 -8.39 1.68 0.62
C ILE A 181 -8.73 1.24 -0.80
N PRO A 182 -8.77 2.17 -1.79
CA PRO A 182 -9.11 1.84 -3.16
C PRO A 182 -8.08 0.88 -3.77
N VAL A 183 -8.58 -0.16 -4.45
CA VAL A 183 -7.80 -1.21 -5.09
C VAL A 183 -7.82 -1.05 -6.60
N PHE A 184 -6.62 -0.95 -7.15
CA PHE A 184 -6.33 -1.02 -8.58
C PHE A 184 -5.70 -2.38 -8.84
N ALA A 185 -6.15 -3.12 -9.84
CA ALA A 185 -5.56 -4.42 -10.09
C ALA A 185 -5.54 -4.83 -11.56
N MET A 186 -4.50 -5.57 -11.92
CA MET A 186 -4.49 -6.42 -13.10
C MET A 186 -5.34 -7.65 -12.80
N VAL A 187 -6.39 -7.86 -13.59
CA VAL A 187 -7.37 -8.92 -13.38
C VAL A 187 -7.41 -9.81 -14.62
N ASP A 188 -6.94 -11.05 -14.47
CA ASP A 188 -7.13 -12.09 -15.48
C ASP A 188 -8.52 -12.73 -15.32
N THR A 189 -8.94 -13.44 -16.35
CA THR A 189 -10.19 -14.19 -16.50
C THR A 189 -10.54 -15.15 -15.37
N ASN A 190 -9.60 -15.59 -14.53
CA ASN A 190 -9.85 -16.46 -13.37
C ASN A 190 -10.21 -15.68 -12.09
N SER A 191 -9.98 -14.38 -12.06
CA SER A 191 -10.09 -13.52 -10.89
C SER A 191 -11.48 -12.88 -10.81
N ASN A 192 -11.90 -12.49 -9.61
CA ASN A 192 -13.17 -11.78 -9.41
C ASN A 192 -12.95 -10.26 -9.55
N PRO A 193 -13.54 -9.59 -10.56
CA PRO A 193 -13.38 -8.14 -10.73
C PRO A 193 -14.15 -7.32 -9.69
N ASN A 194 -15.14 -7.90 -9.01
CA ASN A 194 -16.02 -7.16 -8.08
C ASN A 194 -15.30 -6.73 -6.78
N ASP A 195 -14.17 -7.36 -6.45
CA ASP A 195 -13.38 -7.03 -5.26
C ASP A 195 -12.38 -5.88 -5.53
N VAL A 196 -12.41 -5.28 -6.72
CA VAL A 196 -11.45 -4.28 -7.22
C VAL A 196 -12.21 -3.06 -7.72
N ASP A 197 -11.82 -1.86 -7.26
CA ASP A 197 -12.46 -0.61 -7.69
C ASP A 197 -12.08 -0.23 -9.12
N PHE A 198 -10.80 -0.38 -9.47
CA PHE A 198 -10.26 -0.07 -10.80
C PHE A 198 -9.68 -1.33 -11.43
N VAL A 199 -10.53 -2.02 -12.18
CA VAL A 199 -10.22 -3.29 -12.86
C VAL A 199 -9.47 -3.00 -14.15
N ILE A 200 -8.25 -3.53 -14.33
CA ILE A 200 -7.51 -3.56 -15.58
C ILE A 200 -7.53 -5.00 -16.11
N PRO A 201 -8.40 -5.34 -17.08
CA PRO A 201 -8.45 -6.68 -17.65
C PRO A 201 -7.17 -6.97 -18.43
N ALA A 202 -6.34 -7.90 -17.93
CA ALA A 202 -5.03 -8.16 -18.51
C ALA A 202 -4.48 -9.52 -18.09
N ASN A 203 -3.60 -10.07 -18.93
CA ASN A 203 -2.77 -11.22 -18.60
C ASN A 203 -1.77 -10.89 -17.48
N ASP A 204 -1.84 -11.60 -16.36
CA ASP A 204 -0.93 -11.45 -15.23
C ASP A 204 0.16 -12.56 -15.17
N ASP A 205 0.18 -13.50 -16.12
CA ASP A 205 1.17 -14.58 -16.22
C ASP A 205 2.42 -14.19 -17.03
N ALA A 206 2.28 -13.27 -17.98
CA ALA A 206 3.37 -12.86 -18.86
C ALA A 206 4.09 -11.60 -18.35
N SER A 207 5.42 -11.69 -18.18
CA SER A 207 6.23 -10.55 -17.74
C SER A 207 6.11 -9.33 -18.65
N LYS A 208 6.05 -9.51 -19.98
CA LYS A 208 5.87 -8.42 -20.95
C LYS A 208 4.52 -7.71 -20.79
N SER A 209 3.45 -8.47 -20.54
CA SER A 209 2.12 -7.92 -20.26
C SER A 209 2.15 -7.05 -19.00
N ILE A 210 2.68 -7.60 -17.91
CA ILE A 210 2.86 -6.88 -16.63
C ILE A 210 3.68 -5.61 -16.83
N GLU A 211 4.78 -5.69 -17.58
CA GLU A 211 5.65 -4.54 -17.85
C GLU A 211 4.92 -3.41 -18.57
N VAL A 212 4.20 -3.69 -19.66
CA VAL A 212 3.48 -2.67 -20.43
C VAL A 212 2.40 -1.98 -19.58
N ILE A 213 1.67 -2.75 -18.77
CA ILE A 213 0.64 -2.18 -17.89
C ILE A 213 1.29 -1.31 -16.79
N LEU A 214 2.38 -1.78 -16.19
CA LEU A 214 3.10 -1.00 -15.18
C LEU A 214 3.75 0.24 -15.77
N ASP A 215 4.25 0.20 -17.01
CA ASP A 215 4.81 1.38 -17.67
C ASP A 215 3.76 2.47 -17.86
N ALA A 216 2.56 2.11 -18.30
CA ALA A 216 1.45 3.05 -18.43
C ALA A 216 1.07 3.68 -17.09
N VAL A 217 0.94 2.85 -16.04
CA VAL A 217 0.51 3.29 -14.71
C VAL A 217 1.61 4.10 -14.00
N CYS A 218 2.85 3.63 -14.02
CA CYS A 218 3.99 4.33 -13.42
C CYS A 218 4.30 5.63 -14.17
N GLY A 219 4.14 5.67 -15.50
CA GLY A 219 4.24 6.90 -16.29
C GLY A 219 3.26 7.96 -15.79
N ALA A 220 1.99 7.60 -15.62
CA ALA A 220 0.97 8.52 -15.11
C ALA A 220 1.24 8.97 -13.66
N ILE A 221 1.77 8.08 -12.81
CA ILE A 221 2.20 8.42 -11.45
C ILE A 221 3.37 9.41 -11.49
N ALA A 222 4.36 9.18 -12.35
CA ALA A 222 5.52 10.05 -12.50
C ALA A 222 5.08 11.45 -12.95
N GLU A 223 4.20 11.55 -13.94
CA GLU A 223 3.60 12.84 -14.36
C GLU A 223 2.89 13.54 -13.19
N GLY A 224 2.08 12.81 -12.41
CA GLY A 224 1.42 13.38 -11.23
C GLY A 224 2.39 13.89 -10.17
N LEU A 225 3.54 13.23 -9.99
CA LEU A 225 4.61 13.67 -9.10
C LEU A 225 5.34 14.91 -9.62
N GLU A 226 5.58 15.00 -10.93
CA GLU A 226 6.20 16.17 -11.56
C GLU A 226 5.27 17.39 -11.52
N GLU A 227 3.98 17.23 -11.82
CA GLU A 227 2.98 18.31 -11.67
C GLU A 227 2.96 18.86 -10.25
N ARG A 228 3.02 17.97 -9.25
CA ARG A 228 3.08 18.37 -7.85
C ARG A 228 4.36 19.14 -7.53
N LYS A 229 5.50 18.78 -8.12
CA LYS A 229 6.76 19.52 -7.92
C LYS A 229 6.65 20.91 -8.53
N ALA A 230 6.12 21.02 -9.76
CA ALA A 230 5.90 22.30 -10.42
C ALA A 230 4.98 23.22 -9.60
N GLU A 231 3.82 22.72 -9.13
CA GLU A 231 2.89 23.49 -8.29
C GLU A 231 3.52 23.98 -6.97
N LYS A 232 4.53 23.28 -6.45
CA LYS A 232 5.27 23.72 -5.25
C LYS A 232 6.36 24.76 -5.54
N VAL A 233 6.84 24.84 -6.77
CA VAL A 233 7.86 25.80 -7.19
C VAL A 233 7.20 27.12 -7.65
N ASP A 234 6.03 27.02 -8.28
CA ASP A 234 5.25 28.18 -8.75
C ASP A 234 4.35 28.80 -7.67
N ALA A 235 4.23 28.16 -6.50
CA ALA A 235 3.66 28.82 -5.33
C ALA A 235 4.67 29.87 -4.82
N PRO A 236 4.41 31.19 -4.95
CA PRO A 236 5.27 32.17 -4.33
C PRO A 236 5.32 31.88 -2.82
N ALA A 237 6.48 32.09 -2.23
CA ALA A 237 6.67 32.10 -0.78
C ALA A 237 5.88 33.26 -0.17
N GLU A 238 4.55 33.16 -0.11
CA GLU A 238 3.71 33.97 0.74
C GLU A 238 3.48 33.21 2.05
N GLY A 239 4.10 33.73 3.11
CA GLY A 239 3.69 33.46 4.48
C GLY A 239 4.58 32.51 5.27
N GLU A 240 5.73 33.00 5.72
CA GLU A 240 6.23 32.62 7.04
C GLU A 240 5.14 32.86 8.12
N ASP A 241 5.04 31.89 9.03
CA ASP A 241 4.46 31.95 10.39
C ASP A 241 2.95 32.25 10.66
N ALA A 242 2.32 31.19 11.23
CA ALA A 242 1.25 31.16 12.27
C ALA A 242 -0.24 31.38 11.85
N PRO A 243 -1.26 30.78 12.56
CA PRO A 243 -1.24 30.20 13.91
C PRO A 243 -2.01 28.85 14.12
N VAL A 244 -2.02 27.88 13.20
CA VAL A 244 -2.80 26.63 13.44
C VAL A 244 -2.22 25.74 14.58
N LYS A 245 -0.92 25.85 14.88
CA LYS A 245 -0.28 25.09 15.97
C LYS A 245 -0.58 25.63 17.38
N LYS A 246 -0.90 26.93 17.54
CA LYS A 246 -1.22 27.51 18.85
C LYS A 246 -2.62 27.10 19.33
N GLU A 247 -3.61 27.11 18.45
CA GLU A 247 -4.98 26.68 18.80
C GLU A 247 -5.04 25.21 19.17
N ARG A 248 -4.29 24.35 18.48
CA ARG A 248 -4.30 22.91 18.75
C ARG A 248 -3.61 22.54 20.06
N LYS A 249 -2.57 23.28 20.47
CA LYS A 249 -1.96 23.14 21.80
C LYS A 249 -2.85 23.71 22.91
N ALA A 250 -3.51 24.85 22.69
CA ALA A 250 -4.42 25.46 23.66
C ALA A 250 -5.69 24.61 23.91
N ARG A 251 -6.20 23.93 22.87
CA ARG A 251 -7.33 22.99 23.02
C ARG A 251 -6.97 21.73 23.80
N ILE A 252 -5.73 21.24 23.66
CA ILE A 252 -5.24 20.06 24.40
C ILE A 252 -4.91 20.43 25.85
N SER A 253 -4.40 21.64 26.12
CA SER A 253 -4.12 22.08 27.49
C SER A 253 -5.39 22.37 28.29
N ARG A 254 -6.43 22.95 27.66
CA ARG A 254 -7.74 23.14 28.32
C ARG A 254 -8.40 21.81 28.68
N LYS A 255 -8.43 20.86 27.75
CA LYS A 255 -9.01 19.53 28.00
C LYS A 255 -8.28 18.75 29.11
N LYS A 256 -6.97 18.94 29.26
CA LYS A 256 -6.19 18.34 30.36
C LYS A 256 -6.38 19.03 31.71
N ALA A 257 -6.75 20.31 31.72
CA ALA A 257 -7.08 21.01 32.96
C ALA A 257 -8.49 20.62 33.44
N ASP A 258 -9.45 20.55 32.51
CA ASP A 258 -10.83 20.12 32.83
C ASP A 258 -10.86 18.66 33.34
N ASP A 259 -10.07 17.74 32.76
CA ASP A 259 -9.98 16.35 33.23
C ASP A 259 -9.25 16.21 34.59
N ALA A 260 -8.44 17.21 34.99
CA ALA A 260 -7.74 17.21 36.29
C ALA A 260 -8.61 17.79 37.41
N GLU A 261 -9.39 18.85 37.13
CA GLU A 261 -10.34 19.44 38.08
C GLU A 261 -11.49 18.48 38.42
N VAL A 262 -11.93 17.66 37.46
CA VAL A 262 -12.96 16.63 37.68
C VAL A 262 -12.42 15.42 38.47
N ALA A 263 -11.11 15.14 38.40
CA ALA A 263 -10.48 14.10 39.19
C ALA A 263 -10.25 14.53 40.65
N GLU A 264 -9.87 15.80 40.86
CA GLU A 264 -9.63 16.36 42.21
C GLU A 264 -10.96 16.58 42.97
N ALA A 265 -12.05 16.97 42.27
CA ALA A 265 -13.39 17.07 42.87
C ALA A 265 -14.03 15.71 43.20
N ALA A 266 -13.51 14.60 42.67
CA ALA A 266 -14.01 13.24 42.95
C ALA A 266 -13.28 12.57 44.13
N GLU A 267 -12.08 13.03 44.51
CA GLU A 267 -11.35 12.54 45.68
C GLU A 267 -11.81 13.22 47.00
N ASP A 268 -12.36 14.43 46.95
CA ASP A 268 -12.80 15.19 48.13
C ASP A 268 -14.25 14.89 48.59
N ALA A 269 -14.92 13.90 47.97
CA ALA A 269 -16.33 13.58 48.21
C ALA A 269 -16.56 12.11 48.65
N ALA A 270 -15.63 11.52 49.40
CA ALA A 270 -15.87 10.28 50.14
C ALA A 270 -16.30 10.61 51.58
N PRO A 271 -17.54 10.31 52.01
CA PRO A 271 -17.93 10.49 53.41
C PRO A 271 -17.34 9.38 54.28
N GLU A 272 -16.69 9.80 55.36
CA GLU A 272 -16.28 9.01 56.51
C GLU A 272 -17.52 8.35 57.14
N ALA A 273 -17.59 7.01 57.12
CA ALA A 273 -18.66 6.25 57.77
C ALA A 273 -18.08 5.45 58.94
N GLU A 274 -18.49 5.90 60.12
CA GLU A 274 -18.38 5.36 61.48
C GLU A 274 -18.21 3.84 61.61
N GLU A 275 -17.17 3.45 62.37
CA GLU A 275 -17.12 2.20 63.11
C GLU A 275 -18.23 2.20 64.17
N LYS A 276 -19.10 1.18 64.15
CA LYS A 276 -19.87 0.76 65.33
C LYS A 276 -19.62 -0.71 65.60
N GLU A 277 -19.00 -0.93 66.76
CA GLU A 277 -18.99 -2.17 67.52
C GLU A 277 -20.40 -2.76 67.64
N VAL A 278 -20.50 -4.08 67.53
CA VAL A 278 -21.63 -4.83 68.09
C VAL A 278 -21.04 -5.96 68.92
N GLU A 279 -21.14 -5.76 70.23
CA GLU A 279 -21.14 -6.79 71.27
C GLU A 279 -22.45 -7.58 71.22
N GLU A 280 -22.37 -8.81 71.75
CA GLU A 280 -23.42 -9.82 72.02
C GLU A 280 -23.82 -10.80 70.89
#